data_AF-W6LG14-F1
#
_entry.id   AF-W6LG14-F1
#
_cell.length_a   1.000
_cell.length_b   1.000
_cell.length_c   1.000
_cell.angle_alpha   90.00
_cell.angle_beta   90.00
_cell.angle_gamma   90.00
#
_symmetry.space_group_name_H-M   'P 1'
#
loop_
_entity.id
_entity.type
_entity.pdbx_description
1 polymer ?
#
loop_
_entity_poly.entity_id
_entity_poly.type
_entity_poly.pdbx_seq_one_letter_code
_entity_poly.pdbx_strand_id
1 'polypeptide(L)' 'MPAYDQLESLFETIYRLEHVLGLCHWDIRTYMPPKGQESRGEAIVMLKKLKYQYITAPDVKRWIDESTAAQDELSAV' A
#
# COMPACT_ATOMS: atom_id res chain seq x y z
N MET A 1 -7.88 -3.70 18.20
CA MET A 1 -6.84 -2.88 18.89
C MET A 1 -6.73 -1.63 18.04
N PRO A 2 -7.15 -0.43 18.49
CA PRO A 2 -7.45 0.67 17.58
C PRO A 2 -6.29 1.03 16.63
N ALA A 3 -5.04 1.00 17.09
CA ALA A 3 -3.85 1.24 16.24
C ALA A 3 -3.60 0.13 15.21
N TYR A 4 -3.75 -1.13 15.61
CA TYR A 4 -3.64 -2.29 14.71
C TYR A 4 -4.74 -2.28 13.65
N ASP A 5 -5.97 -1.95 14.05
CA ASP A 5 -7.12 -1.87 13.15
C ASP A 5 -6.90 -0.76 12.07
N GLN A 6 -6.21 0.34 12.44
CA GLN A 6 -5.77 1.36 11.47
C GLN A 6 -4.69 0.83 10.50
N LEU A 7 -3.73 0.05 11.00
CA LEU A 7 -2.73 -0.61 10.17
C LEU A 7 -3.38 -1.58 9.18
N GLU A 8 -4.33 -2.41 9.63
CA GLU A 8 -5.07 -3.32 8.74
C GLU A 8 -5.79 -2.56 7.63
N SER A 9 -6.50 -1.49 7.96
CA SER A 9 -7.20 -0.65 6.97
C SER A 9 -6.24 0.00 5.96
N LEU A 10 -5.08 0.48 6.44
CA LEU A 10 -4.02 1.01 5.57
C LEU A 10 -3.49 -0.06 4.62
N PHE A 11 -3.20 -1.25 5.13
CA PHE A 11 -2.67 -2.35 4.32
C PHE A 11 -3.72 -2.90 3.34
N GLU A 12 -5.01 -2.88 3.67
CA GLU A 12 -6.06 -3.17 2.70
C GLU A 12 -6.03 -2.15 1.56
N THR A 13 -5.92 -0.85 1.87
CA THR A 13 -5.81 0.20 0.86
C THR A 13 -4.59 -0.01 -0.05
N ILE A 14 -3.42 -0.28 0.55
CA ILE A 14 -2.18 -0.59 -0.18
C ILE A 14 -2.36 -1.81 -1.08
N TYR A 15 -3.00 -2.87 -0.57
CA TYR A 15 -3.29 -4.08 -1.33
C TYR A 15 -4.14 -3.80 -2.58
N ARG A 16 -5.18 -2.96 -2.47
CA ARG A 16 -5.98 -2.54 -3.63
C ARG A 16 -5.15 -1.78 -4.67
N LEU A 17 -4.24 -0.91 -4.24
CA LEU A 17 -3.32 -0.21 -5.15
C LEU A 17 -2.37 -1.18 -5.87
N GLU A 18 -1.83 -2.15 -5.13
CA GLU A 18 -0.95 -3.18 -5.70
C GLU A 18 -1.68 -4.10 -6.68
N HIS A 19 -2.95 -4.43 -6.41
CA HIS A 19 -3.79 -5.18 -7.33
C HIS A 19 -3.90 -4.48 -8.70
N VAL A 20 -4.22 -3.19 -8.71
CA VAL A 20 -4.31 -2.40 -9.94
C VAL A 20 -2.96 -2.29 -10.64
N LEU A 21 -1.87 -2.08 -9.89
CA LEU A 21 -0.51 -2.10 -10.43
C LEU A 21 -0.20 -3.44 -11.12
N GLY A 22 -0.61 -4.57 -10.52
CA GLY A 22 -0.49 -5.89 -11.12
C GLY A 22 -1.20 -5.98 -12.47
N LEU A 23 -2.45 -5.52 -12.55
CA LEU A 23 -3.21 -5.49 -13.80
C LEU A 23 -2.54 -4.60 -14.86
N CYS A 24 -2.07 -3.41 -14.49
CA CYS A 24 -1.36 -2.52 -15.40
C CYS A 24 -0.09 -3.18 -15.98
N HIS A 25 0.68 -3.88 -15.15
CA HIS A 25 1.90 -4.57 -15.58
C HIS A 25 1.62 -5.79 -16.46
N TRP A 26 0.51 -6.49 -16.23
CA TRP A 26 0.08 -7.58 -17.09
C TRP A 26 -0.35 -7.04 -18.45
N ASP A 27 -1.20 -6.00 -18.48
CA ASP A 27 -1.73 -5.42 -19.71
C ASP A 27 -0.63 -4.87 -20.63
N ILE A 28 0.42 -4.24 -20.08
CA ILE A 28 1.61 -3.80 -20.85
C ILE A 28 2.21 -4.93 -21.69
N ARG A 29 2.12 -6.18 -21.23
CA ARG A 29 2.77 -7.34 -21.84
C ARG A 29 1.83 -8.19 -22.70
N THR A 30 0.54 -7.87 -22.73
CA THR A 30 -0.47 -8.72 -23.37
C THR A 30 -1.36 -7.93 -24.33
N TYR A 31 -2.07 -6.91 -23.84
CA TYR A 31 -3.15 -6.24 -24.58
C TYR A 31 -2.87 -4.77 -24.93
N MET A 32 -1.86 -4.15 -24.31
CA MET A 32 -1.58 -2.72 -24.53
C MET A 32 -1.33 -2.40 -26.02
N PRO A 33 -2.08 -1.46 -26.60
CA PRO A 33 -1.84 -1.04 -27.98
C PRO A 33 -0.54 -0.23 -28.09
N PRO A 34 0.07 -0.19 -29.29
CA PRO A 34 1.21 0.68 -29.58
C PRO A 34 0.91 2.14 -29.19
N LYS A 35 1.94 2.87 -28.72
CA LYS A 35 1.86 4.25 -28.20
C LYS A 35 1.14 4.44 -26.85
N GLY A 36 0.61 3.38 -26.23
CA GLY A 36 0.00 3.46 -24.89
C GLY A 36 0.99 3.50 -23.71
N GLN A 37 2.29 3.34 -23.98
CA GLN A 37 3.32 3.12 -22.96
C GLN A 37 3.51 4.32 -22.02
N GLU A 38 3.51 5.54 -22.57
CA GLU A 38 3.74 6.77 -21.80
C GLU A 38 2.62 7.01 -20.79
N SER A 39 1.37 7.11 -21.27
CA SER A 39 0.19 7.30 -20.41
C SER A 39 0.05 6.21 -19.35
N ARG A 40 0.35 4.93 -19.70
CA ARG A 40 0.36 3.87 -18.69
C ARG A 40 1.48 4.04 -17.67
N GLY A 41 2.68 4.41 -18.12
CA GLY A 41 3.82 4.67 -17.26
C GLY A 41 3.51 5.74 -16.21
N GLU A 42 2.88 6.84 -16.63
CA GLU A 42 2.43 7.91 -15.75
C GLU A 42 1.42 7.41 -14.71
N ALA A 43 0.41 6.63 -15.13
CA ALA A 43 -0.56 6.03 -14.22
C ALA A 43 0.11 5.11 -13.17
N ILE A 44 1.06 4.27 -13.60
CA ILE A 44 1.82 3.39 -12.69
C ILE A 44 2.63 4.21 -11.69
N VAL A 45 3.29 5.28 -12.13
CA VAL A 45 4.07 6.16 -11.24
C VAL A 45 3.17 6.85 -10.22
N MET A 46 2.01 7.34 -10.64
CA MET A 46 1.04 7.94 -9.73
C MET A 46 0.60 6.94 -8.64
N LEU A 47 0.22 5.72 -9.03
CA LEU A 47 -0.19 4.67 -8.09
C LEU A 47 0.94 4.29 -7.12
N LYS A 48 2.19 4.17 -7.61
CA LYS A 48 3.36 3.91 -6.76
C LYS A 48 3.63 5.06 -5.79
N LYS A 49 3.48 6.31 -6.23
CA LYS A 49 3.62 7.49 -5.38
C LYS A 49 2.58 7.50 -4.26
N LEU A 50 1.30 7.24 -4.59
CA LEU A 50 0.24 7.13 -3.59
C LEU A 50 0.55 6.02 -2.58
N LYS A 51 0.92 4.83 -3.04
CA LYS A 51 1.32 3.72 -2.17
C LYS A 51 2.45 4.12 -1.22
N TYR A 52 3.48 4.77 -1.75
CA TYR A 52 4.61 5.26 -0.95
C TYR A 52 4.16 6.28 0.09
N GLN A 53 3.35 7.27 -0.29
CA GLN A 53 2.81 8.27 0.65
C GLN A 53 2.01 7.64 1.79
N TYR A 54 1.22 6.60 1.51
CA TYR A 54 0.48 5.85 2.54
C TYR A 54 1.42 5.13 3.51
N ILE A 55 2.36 4.31 3.02
CA ILE A 55 3.19 3.48 3.91
C ILE A 55 4.22 4.30 4.70
N THR A 56 4.64 5.47 4.19
CA THR A 56 5.59 6.35 4.89
C THR A 56 4.93 7.49 5.64
N ALA A 57 3.60 7.49 5.81
CA ALA A 57 2.95 8.52 6.60
C ALA A 57 3.41 8.45 8.07
N PRO A 58 3.62 9.59 8.77
CA PRO A 58 4.11 9.59 10.15
C PRO A 58 3.26 8.76 11.12
N ASP A 59 1.95 8.70 10.88
CA ASP A 59 1.01 7.90 11.67
C ASP A 59 1.31 6.39 11.62
N VAL A 60 1.88 5.89 10.52
CA VAL A 60 2.23 4.46 10.40
C VAL A 60 3.23 4.05 11.46
N LYS A 61 4.26 4.87 11.69
CA LYS A 61 5.23 4.61 12.75
C LYS A 61 4.54 4.60 14.11
N ARG A 62 3.69 5.59 14.38
CA ARG A 62 2.95 5.70 15.64
C ARG A 62 2.07 4.48 15.88
N TRP A 63 1.32 4.02 14.89
CA TRP A 63 0.47 2.85 15.02
C TRP A 63 1.25 1.56 15.23
N ILE A 64 2.43 1.41 14.59
CA ILE A 64 3.33 0.27 14.84
C ILE A 64 3.80 0.29 16.29
N ASP A 65 4.32 1.43 16.77
CA ASP A 65 4.83 1.57 18.13
C ASP A 65 3.72 1.27 19.18
N GLU A 66 2.52 1.82 18.98
CA GLU A 66 1.35 1.59 19.84
C GLU A 66 0.90 0.11 19.84
N SER A 67 0.93 -0.55 18.68
CA SER A 67 0.51 -1.96 18.56
C SER A 67 1.54 -2.91 19.18
N THR A 68 2.83 -2.63 19.03
CA THR A 68 3.90 -3.43 19.65
C THR A 68 3.87 -3.32 21.16
N ALA A 69 3.71 -2.11 21.71
CA ALA A 69 3.60 -1.93 23.17
C ALA A 69 2.42 -2.71 23.78
N ALA A 70 1.25 -2.69 23.11
CA ALA A 70 0.08 -3.46 23.55
C ALA A 70 0.29 -4.98 23.50
N GLN A 71 1.11 -5.48 22.55
CA GLN A 71 1.47 -6.90 22.48
C GLN A 71 2.36 -7.31 23.66
N ASP A 72 3.36 -6.48 24.00
CA ASP A 72 4.29 -6.77 25.08
C ASP A 72 3.54 -6.92 26.43
N GLU A 73 2.55 -6.05 26.69
CA GLU A 73 1.68 -6.13 27.87
C GLU A 73 0.89 -7.45 27.96
N LEU A 74 0.42 -7.99 26.82
CA LEU A 74 -0.30 -9.26 26.76
C LEU A 74 0.60 -10.47 26.92
N SER A 75 1.86 -10.39 26.47
CA SER A 75 2.85 -11.48 26.56
C SER A 75 3.54 -11.60 27.92
N ALA A 76 3.41 -10.58 28.77
CA ALA A 76 4.02 -10.52 30.10
C ALA A 76 3.20 -11.23 31.20
N VAL A 77 2.08 -11.88 30.85
CA VAL A 77 1.17 -12.66 31.72
C VAL A 77 1.28 -14.14 31.38
#